data_AF-A0A7K0PGS2-F1
#
_entry.id   AF-A0A7K0PGS2-F1
#
_cell.length_a   1.000
_cell.length_b   1.000
_cell.length_c   1.000
_cell.angle_alpha   90.00
_cell.angle_beta   90.00
_cell.angle_gamma   90.00
#
_symmetry.space_group_name_H-M   'P 1'
#
loop_
_entity.id
_entity.type
_entity.pdbx_description
1 polymer ?
#
loop_
_entity_poly.entity_id
_entity_poly.type
_entity_poly.pdbx_seq_one_letter_code
_entity_poly.pdbx_strand_id
1 'polypeptide(L)'
;MSTTAAQVLAERLGLTDDEVLAVLDADPLSVIAGGEMEHKPQLALLLTLTAEPAETVGLPTLHRWMRTAGPAGRPVELLTARNFTAFEDALATLQERGLIIRRAR
;
A
#
# COMPACT_ATOMS: atom_id res chain seq x y z
N MET A 1 23.51 1.72 0.02
CA MET A 1 22.33 1.36 0.83
C MET A 1 21.42 0.57 -0.10
N SER A 2 21.28 -0.75 0.08
CA SER A 2 20.30 -1.52 -0.71
C SER A 2 18.90 -1.10 -0.29
N THR A 3 18.07 -0.68 -1.24
CA THR A 3 16.64 -0.48 -1.01
C THR A 3 16.01 -1.86 -0.81
N THR A 4 15.44 -2.11 0.37
CA THR A 4 14.74 -3.38 0.65
C THR A 4 13.39 -3.43 -0.06
N ALA A 5 12.84 -4.63 -0.26
CA ALA A 5 11.52 -4.79 -0.88
C ALA A 5 10.41 -4.04 -0.10
N ALA A 6 10.53 -3.97 1.24
CA ALA A 6 9.63 -3.21 2.08
C ALA A 6 9.71 -1.69 1.82
N GLN A 7 10.93 -1.16 1.62
CA GLN A 7 11.12 0.24 1.25
C GLN A 7 10.52 0.55 -0.13
N VAL A 8 10.65 -0.36 -1.10
CA VAL A 8 10.01 -0.19 -2.42
C VAL A 8 8.50 -0.10 -2.28
N LEU A 9 7.88 -0.94 -1.43
CA LEU A 9 6.45 -0.87 -1.17
C LEU A 9 6.06 0.45 -0.50
N ALA A 10 6.84 0.88 0.50
CA ALA A 10 6.62 2.11 1.24
C ALA A 10 6.64 3.33 0.32
N GLU A 11 7.66 3.45 -0.54
CA GLU A 11 7.80 4.52 -1.51
C GLU A 11 6.69 4.50 -2.56
N ARG A 12 6.31 3.30 -3.03
CA ARG A 12 5.25 3.17 -4.03
C ARG A 12 3.89 3.62 -3.52
N LEU A 13 3.55 3.27 -2.29
CA LEU A 13 2.25 3.57 -1.70
C LEU A 13 2.24 4.85 -0.85
N GLY A 14 3.40 5.44 -0.55
CA GLY A 14 3.51 6.59 0.33
C GLY A 14 3.16 6.25 1.79
N LEU A 15 3.58 5.05 2.23
CA LEU A 15 3.40 4.58 3.60
C LEU A 15 4.52 5.10 4.50
N THR A 16 4.19 5.35 5.76
CA THR A 16 5.19 5.56 6.81
C THR A 16 5.76 4.23 7.28
N ASP A 17 6.91 4.26 7.97
CA ASP A 17 7.52 3.06 8.53
C ASP A 17 6.55 2.30 9.46
N ASP A 18 5.84 3.01 10.35
CA ASP A 18 4.82 2.41 11.23
C ASP A 18 3.68 1.74 10.45
N GLU A 19 3.23 2.37 9.36
CA GLU A 19 2.18 1.80 8.51
C GLU A 19 2.70 0.52 7.83
N VAL A 20 3.94 0.50 7.34
CA VAL A 20 4.56 -0.71 6.73
C VAL A 20 4.64 -1.85 7.74
N LEU A 21 5.01 -1.57 8.99
CA LEU A 21 5.07 -2.59 10.05
C LEU A 21 3.69 -3.17 10.35
N ALA A 22 2.67 -2.31 10.45
CA ALA A 22 1.30 -2.75 10.68
C ALA A 22 0.78 -3.62 9.52
N VAL A 23 1.05 -3.22 8.27
CA VAL A 23 0.64 -3.96 7.07
C VAL A 23 1.30 -5.33 7.00
N LEU A 24 2.59 -5.39 7.30
CA LEU A 24 3.37 -6.62 7.24
C LEU A 24 3.24 -7.48 8.49
N ASP A 25 2.50 -7.04 9.52
CA ASP A 25 2.45 -7.71 10.83
C ASP A 25 3.86 -8.03 11.35
N ALA A 26 4.76 -7.05 11.21
CA ALA A 26 6.17 -7.18 11.56
C ALA A 26 6.42 -6.48 12.89
N ASP A 27 7.15 -7.14 13.78
CA ASP A 27 7.61 -6.51 15.00
C ASP A 27 8.71 -5.47 14.65
N PRO A 28 8.73 -4.28 15.28
CA PRO A 28 9.79 -3.31 15.09
C PRO A 28 11.21 -3.88 15.31
N LEU A 29 11.36 -4.89 16.18
CA LEU A 29 12.63 -5.58 16.40
C LEU A 29 13.01 -6.49 15.22
N SER A 30 12.05 -7.05 14.49
CA SER A 30 12.29 -7.83 13.27
C SER A 30 12.87 -6.99 12.13
N VAL A 31 12.65 -5.66 12.15
CA VAL A 31 13.25 -4.70 11.21
C VAL A 31 14.77 -4.60 11.42
N ILE A 32 15.19 -4.56 12.68
CA ILE A 32 16.61 -4.47 13.07
C ILE A 32 17.35 -5.77 12.70
N ALA A 33 16.65 -6.90 12.79
CA ALA A 33 17.16 -8.20 12.35
C ALA A 33 17.20 -8.35 10.81
N GLY A 34 16.57 -7.45 10.05
CA GLY A 34 16.73 -7.25 8.61
C GLY A 34 16.15 -8.32 7.68
N GLY A 35 16.03 -9.57 8.11
CA GLY A 35 15.68 -10.69 7.21
C GLY A 35 14.20 -11.08 7.16
N GLU A 36 13.44 -10.86 8.23
CA GLU A 36 12.10 -11.46 8.36
C GLU A 36 11.03 -10.79 7.49
N MET A 37 11.18 -9.49 7.23
CA MET A 37 10.24 -8.73 6.40
C MET A 37 10.31 -9.11 4.92
N GLU A 38 11.50 -9.45 4.41
CA GLU A 38 11.73 -9.72 2.99
C GLU A 38 11.11 -11.04 2.53
N HIS A 39 10.90 -11.99 3.46
CA HIS A 39 10.35 -13.31 3.17
C HIS A 39 8.82 -13.37 3.32
N LYS A 40 8.17 -12.26 3.69
CA LYS A 40 6.72 -12.25 3.90
C LYS A 40 5.98 -12.37 2.57
N PRO A 41 5.13 -13.40 2.36
CA PRO A 41 4.40 -13.57 1.11
C PRO A 41 3.47 -12.38 0.81
N GLN A 42 2.99 -11.69 1.85
CA GLN A 42 2.18 -10.48 1.73
C GLN A 42 2.94 -9.36 1.02
N LEU A 43 4.24 -9.22 1.26
CA LEU A 43 5.07 -8.19 0.62
C LEU A 43 5.16 -8.44 -0.89
N ALA A 44 5.46 -9.67 -1.28
CA ALA A 44 5.52 -10.06 -2.69
C ALA A 44 4.16 -9.83 -3.38
N LEU A 45 3.06 -10.25 -2.73
CA LEU A 45 1.70 -10.05 -3.22
C LEU A 45 1.41 -8.56 -3.46
N LEU A 46 1.63 -7.71 -2.46
CA LEU A 46 1.36 -6.27 -2.55
C LEU A 46 2.22 -5.59 -3.62
N LEU A 47 3.48 -5.99 -3.76
CA LEU A 47 4.35 -5.49 -4.82
C LEU A 47 3.86 -5.89 -6.21
N THR A 48 3.32 -7.09 -6.39
CA THR A 48 2.70 -7.50 -7.65
C THR A 48 1.40 -6.73 -7.91
N LEU A 49 0.50 -6.68 -6.91
CA LEU A 49 -0.82 -6.04 -7.02
C LEU A 49 -0.75 -4.55 -7.32
N THR A 50 0.28 -3.87 -6.81
CA THR A 50 0.40 -2.40 -6.92
C THR A 50 1.31 -1.95 -8.06
N ALA A 51 1.99 -2.85 -8.77
CA ALA A 51 2.89 -2.49 -9.86
C ALA A 51 2.15 -1.81 -11.03
N GLU A 52 1.14 -2.48 -11.58
CA GLU A 52 0.34 -1.95 -12.69
C GLU A 52 -0.44 -0.67 -12.32
N PRO A 53 -1.12 -0.58 -11.16
CA PRO A 53 -1.75 0.68 -10.74
C PRO A 53 -0.74 1.82 -10.61
N ALA A 54 0.44 1.58 -10.05
CA ALA A 54 1.47 2.61 -9.90
C ALA A 54 1.94 3.17 -11.25
N GLU A 55 2.07 2.31 -12.26
CA GLU A 55 2.40 2.71 -13.63
C GLU A 55 1.24 3.43 -14.33
N THR A 56 0.01 2.98 -14.10
CA THR A 56 -1.18 3.50 -14.77
C THR A 56 -1.61 4.88 -14.26
N VAL A 57 -1.66 5.07 -12.93
CA VAL A 57 -2.14 6.31 -12.31
C VAL A 57 -1.02 7.27 -11.89
N GLY A 58 0.22 6.77 -11.84
CA GLY A 58 1.37 7.46 -11.31
C GLY A 58 1.42 7.49 -9.77
N LEU A 59 2.64 7.47 -9.23
CA LEU A 59 2.90 7.49 -7.78
C LEU A 59 2.21 8.65 -7.04
N PRO A 60 2.24 9.91 -7.50
CA PRO A 60 1.63 11.01 -6.74
C PRO A 60 0.10 10.86 -6.59
N THR A 61 -0.56 10.30 -7.60
CA THR A 61 -2.00 10.06 -7.53
C THR A 61 -2.31 8.88 -6.62
N LEU A 62 -1.51 7.81 -6.69
CA LEU A 62 -1.63 6.65 -5.82
C LEU A 62 -1.44 7.05 -4.35
N HIS A 63 -0.43 7.86 -4.04
CA HIS A 63 -0.20 8.41 -2.69
C HIS A 63 -1.40 9.21 -2.18
N ARG A 64 -1.98 10.07 -3.04
CA ARG A 64 -3.17 10.85 -2.68
C ARG A 64 -4.36 9.93 -2.43
N TRP A 65 -4.59 8.95 -3.30
CA TRP A 65 -5.67 7.98 -3.17
C TRP A 65 -5.56 7.19 -1.86
N MET A 66 -4.35 6.74 -1.49
CA MET A 66 -4.08 6.04 -0.23
C MET A 66 -4.57 6.80 1.01
N ARG A 67 -4.51 8.14 0.96
CA ARG A 67 -4.94 9.05 2.04
C ARG A 67 -6.37 9.57 1.89
N THR A 68 -7.01 9.33 0.74
CA THR A 68 -8.34 9.85 0.44
C THR A 68 -9.41 8.87 0.89
N ALA A 69 -10.41 9.36 1.64
CA ALA A 69 -11.54 8.53 2.04
C ALA A 69 -12.44 8.25 0.83
N GLY A 70 -12.72 6.97 0.59
CA GLY A 70 -13.70 6.49 -0.37
C GLY A 70 -14.88 5.79 0.30
N PRO A 71 -15.77 5.15 -0.49
CA PRO A 71 -16.90 4.38 0.02
C PRO A 71 -16.50 3.25 0.99
N ALA A 72 -15.29 2.71 0.83
CA ALA A 72 -14.72 1.65 1.66
C ALA A 72 -13.82 2.17 2.80
N GLY A 73 -13.79 3.49 3.05
CA GLY A 73 -12.85 4.13 3.98
C GLY A 73 -11.56 4.57 3.28
N ARG A 74 -10.47 4.79 4.04
CA ARG A 74 -9.16 5.13 3.45
C ARG A 74 -8.39 3.86 3.09
N PRO A 75 -7.79 3.74 1.90
CA PRO A 75 -7.04 2.54 1.52
C PRO A 75 -5.89 2.20 2.49
N VAL A 76 -5.25 3.20 3.10
CA VAL A 76 -4.22 2.99 4.13
C VAL A 76 -4.77 2.31 5.40
N GLU A 77 -6.02 2.60 5.77
CA GLU A 77 -6.68 1.99 6.92
C GLU A 77 -7.05 0.52 6.62
N LEU A 78 -7.41 0.21 5.36
CA LEU A 78 -7.66 -1.17 4.92
C LEU A 78 -6.38 -2.01 4.98
N LEU A 79 -5.26 -1.47 4.51
CA LEU A 79 -3.96 -2.16 4.58
C LEU A 79 -3.51 -2.36 6.02
N THR A 80 -3.57 -1.33 6.87
CA THR A 80 -3.14 -1.44 8.28
C THR A 80 -4.07 -2.33 9.11
N ALA A 81 -5.35 -2.44 8.75
CA ALA A 81 -6.27 -3.44 9.29
C ALA A 81 -6.09 -4.85 8.67
N ARG A 82 -5.14 -5.02 7.74
CA ARG A 82 -4.88 -6.27 7.00
C ARG A 82 -6.09 -6.80 6.22
N ASN A 83 -6.99 -5.90 5.84
CA ASN A 83 -8.14 -6.22 5.00
C ASN A 83 -7.74 -6.09 3.52
N PHE A 84 -6.92 -7.03 3.06
CA PHE A 84 -6.38 -7.03 1.70
C PHE A 84 -7.47 -7.19 0.64
N THR A 85 -8.53 -7.93 0.91
CA THR A 85 -9.67 -8.08 0.01
C THR A 85 -10.37 -6.74 -0.25
N ALA A 86 -10.69 -5.98 0.80
CA ALA A 86 -11.30 -4.66 0.62
C ALA A 86 -10.34 -3.66 -0.05
N PHE A 87 -9.03 -3.80 0.18
CA PHE A 87 -8.03 -2.99 -0.50
C PHE A 87 -7.99 -3.30 -2.00
N GLU A 88 -8.00 -4.58 -2.38
CA GLU A 88 -8.05 -5.03 -3.77
C GLU A 88 -9.31 -4.54 -4.48
N ASP A 89 -10.48 -4.64 -3.84
CA ASP A 89 -11.74 -4.10 -4.38
C ASP A 89 -11.67 -2.56 -4.59
N ALA A 90 -11.07 -1.85 -3.63
CA ALA A 90 -10.88 -0.40 -3.74
C ALA A 90 -9.89 -0.04 -4.87
N LEU A 91 -8.86 -0.87 -5.08
CA LEU A 91 -7.86 -0.72 -6.14
C LEU A 91 -8.47 -1.01 -7.52
N ALA A 92 -9.26 -2.08 -7.65
CA ALA A 92 -10.03 -2.38 -8.85
C ALA A 92 -10.97 -1.21 -9.18
N THR A 93 -11.65 -0.65 -8.17
CA THR A 93 -12.49 0.54 -8.34
C THR A 93 -11.69 1.76 -8.81
N LEU A 94 -10.46 1.95 -8.32
CA LEU A 94 -9.56 3.02 -8.78
C LEU A 94 -9.20 2.85 -10.26
N GLN A 95 -8.89 1.61 -10.67
CA GLN A 95 -8.54 1.25 -12.05
C GLN A 95 -9.74 1.40 -13.00
N GLU A 96 -10.90 0.86 -12.62
CA GLU A 96 -12.15 0.94 -13.42
C GLU A 96 -12.64 2.37 -13.62
N ARG A 97 -12.55 3.22 -12.58
CA ARG A 97 -13.10 4.58 -12.62
C ARG A 97 -12.15 5.62 -13.21
N GLY A 98 -10.94 5.23 -13.60
CA GLY A 98 -9.98 6.12 -14.26
C GLY A 98 -9.87 7.49 -13.58
N LEU A 99 -9.56 7.51 -12.28
CA LEU A 99 -9.10 8.73 -11.58
C LEU A 99 -10.15 9.81 -11.24
N ILE A 100 -11.44 9.50 -11.00
CA ILE A 100 -12.32 10.52 -10.39
C ILE A 100 -12.07 10.62 -8.88
N ILE A 101 -11.01 11.34 -8.47
CA ILE A 101 -10.88 11.85 -7.10
C ILE A 101 -11.87 12.98 -6.93
N ARG A 102 -13.11 12.66 -6.52
CA ARG A 102 -14.05 13.68 -6.07
C ARG A 102 -13.60 14.19 -4.71
N ARG A 103 -13.15 15.43 -4.67
CA ARG A 103 -12.98 16.18 -3.43
C ARG A 103 -14.39 16.36 -2.82
N ALA A 104 -14.70 15.65 -1.75
CA ALA A 104 -15.88 15.98 -0.95
C ALA A 104 -15.70 17.42 -0.45
N ARG A 105 -16.66 18.29 -0.78
CA ARG A 105 -16.67 19.70 -0.41
C ARG A 105 -17.24 19.88 0.99
#